data_AF-A0A8J5GMM8-F1
#
_entry.id   AF-A0A8J5GMM8-F1
#
_cell.length_a   1.000
_cell.length_b   1.000
_cell.length_c   1.000
_cell.angle_alpha   90.00
_cell.angle_beta   90.00
_cell.angle_gamma   90.00
#
_symmetry.space_group_name_H-M   'P 1'
#
loop_
_entity.id
_entity.type
_entity.pdbx_description
1 polymer ?
#
loop_
_entity_poly.entity_id
_entity_poly.type
_entity_poly.pdbx_seq_one_letter_code
_entity_poly.pdbx_strand_id
1 'polypeptide(L)'
;MRDIHALHPDHMLVVKFNERGQPYGDLQPTLANFIGTIARNGVVLPPSFLDWRKMSTNRLNDAWKLVIARFCISNYHRRFIMQMMGAAWRRWRTEVKATSYDSNTPLEEFVAIQPIPHGLTLQIWEVLCNYWKSTESQENGRKPSRIEIQQLGRRSRKKGGAPIDDEAIRIENLLKETVDRHFQDKPEGTQPIEVHEEAFRLLLKVGANAFCRLKQMPFDALLAEKTCY
;
A
#
# COMPACT_ATOMS: atom_id res chain seq x y z
N MET A 1 21.90 -19.82 13.51
CA MET A 1 21.48 -19.34 12.18
C MET A 1 22.73 -19.28 11.31
N ARG A 2 22.78 -19.95 10.15
CA ARG A 2 23.98 -19.88 9.27
C ARG A 2 24.10 -18.46 8.70
N ASP A 3 25.29 -17.88 8.74
CA ASP A 3 25.55 -16.60 8.09
C ASP A 3 25.56 -16.80 6.57
N ILE A 4 24.45 -16.45 5.93
CA ILE A 4 24.24 -16.59 4.48
C ILE A 4 25.22 -15.67 3.71
N HIS A 5 25.63 -14.55 4.31
CA HIS A 5 26.54 -13.61 3.69
C HIS A 5 27.97 -14.17 3.62
N ALA A 6 28.33 -15.03 4.58
CA ALA A 6 29.62 -15.72 4.66
C ALA A 6 29.68 -17.06 3.91
N LEU A 7 28.62 -17.48 3.21
CA LEU A 7 28.64 -18.73 2.43
C LEU A 7 29.59 -18.62 1.23
N HIS A 8 30.35 -19.69 0.98
CA HIS A 8 31.16 -19.83 -0.23
C HIS A 8 30.26 -19.74 -1.47
N PRO A 9 30.67 -19.07 -2.56
CA PRO A 9 29.91 -18.97 -3.81
C PRO A 9 29.39 -20.30 -4.35
N ASP A 10 30.14 -21.38 -4.16
CA ASP A 10 29.79 -22.71 -4.65
C ASP A 10 28.68 -23.41 -3.83
N HIS A 11 28.33 -22.87 -2.66
CA HIS A 11 27.27 -23.41 -1.81
C HIS A 11 25.96 -22.62 -2.01
N MET A 12 25.28 -22.90 -3.12
CA MET A 12 23.95 -22.34 -3.40
C MET A 12 22.84 -23.07 -2.63
N LEU A 13 21.90 -22.30 -2.08
CA LEU A 13 20.74 -22.81 -1.37
C LEU A 13 19.58 -23.08 -2.36
N VAL A 14 19.15 -24.33 -2.47
CA VAL A 14 18.05 -24.71 -3.37
C VAL A 14 16.70 -24.45 -2.69
N VAL A 15 15.94 -23.49 -3.21
CA VAL A 15 14.63 -23.10 -2.67
C VAL A 15 13.53 -23.86 -3.40
N LYS A 16 12.58 -24.42 -2.64
CA LYS A 16 11.39 -25.07 -3.18
C LYS A 16 10.28 -24.05 -3.38
N PHE A 17 9.54 -24.19 -4.47
CA PHE A 17 8.41 -23.31 -4.81
C PHE A 17 7.16 -24.14 -5.09
N ASN A 18 6.00 -23.66 -4.63
CA ASN A 18 4.72 -24.29 -4.94
C ASN A 18 4.23 -23.91 -6.35
N GLU A 19 3.09 -24.46 -6.76
CA GLU A 19 2.47 -24.19 -8.07
C GLU A 19 2.14 -22.70 -8.30
N ARG A 20 1.94 -21.95 -7.22
CA ARG A 20 1.69 -20.49 -7.26
C ARG A 20 2.99 -19.68 -7.31
N GLY A 21 4.15 -20.33 -7.38
CA GLY A 21 5.46 -19.70 -7.40
C GLY A 21 5.91 -19.12 -6.06
N GLN A 22 5.28 -19.52 -4.95
CA GLN A 22 5.64 -19.07 -3.60
C GLN A 22 6.71 -20.00 -3.01
N PRO A 23 7.76 -19.47 -2.38
CA PRO A 23 8.76 -20.28 -1.70
C PRO A 23 8.12 -20.96 -0.48
N TYR A 24 8.49 -22.21 -0.20
CA TYR A 24 8.03 -22.96 0.96
C TYR A 24 9.11 -23.90 1.51
N GLY A 25 8.88 -24.44 2.71
CA GLY A 25 9.82 -25.30 3.42
C GLY A 25 10.88 -24.53 4.22
N ASP A 26 11.89 -25.25 4.71
CA ASP A 26 12.82 -24.75 5.75
C ASP A 26 13.70 -23.57 5.33
N LEU A 27 13.92 -23.41 4.02
CA LEU A 27 14.73 -22.31 3.47
C LEU A 27 13.90 -21.05 3.17
N GLN A 28 12.57 -21.10 3.26
CA GLN A 28 11.71 -19.95 3.01
C GLN A 28 12.00 -18.78 3.98
N PRO A 29 12.15 -18.98 5.31
CA PRO A 29 12.47 -17.89 6.22
C PRO A 29 13.87 -17.32 5.98
N THR A 30 14.83 -18.20 5.67
CA THR A 30 16.21 -17.84 5.31
C THR A 30 16.25 -16.94 4.08
N LEU A 31 15.51 -17.30 3.03
CA LEU A 31 15.36 -16.47 1.82
C LEU A 31 14.69 -15.13 2.14
N ALA A 32 13.59 -15.12 2.89
CA ALA A 32 12.87 -13.90 3.24
C ALA A 32 13.77 -12.92 4.03
N ASN A 33 14.54 -13.42 4.99
CA ASN A 33 15.49 -12.62 5.76
C ASN A 33 16.60 -12.03 4.88
N PHE A 34 17.17 -12.84 3.98
CA PHE A 34 18.21 -12.38 3.06
C PHE A 34 17.70 -11.30 2.10
N ILE A 35 16.51 -11.49 1.53
CA ILE A 35 15.82 -10.47 0.73
C ILE A 35 15.62 -9.19 1.56
N GLY A 36 15.20 -9.34 2.82
CA GLY A 36 15.03 -8.23 3.75
C GLY A 36 16.33 -7.48 4.02
N THR A 37 17.49 -8.14 4.06
CA THR A 37 18.80 -7.48 4.19
C THR A 37 19.14 -6.66 2.95
N ILE A 38 18.92 -7.19 1.74
CA ILE A 38 19.13 -6.43 0.50
C ILE A 38 18.17 -5.22 0.44
N ALA A 39 16.91 -5.43 0.79
CA ALA A 39 15.87 -4.39 0.82
C ALA A 39 16.19 -3.23 1.77
N ARG A 40 16.95 -3.49 2.85
CA ARG A 40 17.39 -2.51 3.85
C ARG A 40 18.74 -1.87 3.55
N ASN A 41 19.36 -2.21 2.42
CA ASN A 41 20.61 -1.58 2.00
C ASN A 41 20.30 -0.39 1.10
N GLY A 42 20.40 0.82 1.65
CA GLY A 42 20.13 2.07 0.93
C GLY A 42 21.10 2.35 -0.22
N VAL A 43 22.30 1.75 -0.25
CA VAL A 43 23.20 1.88 -1.41
C VAL A 43 22.67 1.07 -2.61
N VAL A 44 22.19 -0.15 -2.34
CA VAL A 44 21.66 -1.07 -3.36
C VAL A 44 20.27 -0.65 -3.80
N LEU A 45 19.37 -0.41 -2.83
CA LEU A 45 17.97 -0.02 -3.04
C LEU A 45 17.66 1.28 -2.28
N PRO A 46 18.05 2.45 -2.84
CA PRO A 46 17.89 3.71 -2.14
C PRO A 46 16.42 4.03 -1.84
N PRO A 47 16.07 4.34 -0.58
CA PRO A 47 14.73 4.77 -0.21
C PRO A 47 14.37 6.16 -0.78
N SER A 48 15.34 6.89 -1.31
CA SER A 48 15.14 8.15 -2.05
C SER A 48 14.30 7.96 -3.31
N PHE A 49 14.27 6.76 -3.90
CA PHE A 49 13.28 6.41 -4.92
C PHE A 49 11.91 6.29 -4.27
N LEU A 50 11.12 7.35 -4.28
CA LEU A 50 9.87 7.48 -3.53
C LEU A 50 8.80 6.42 -3.86
N ASP A 51 8.94 5.76 -5.01
CA ASP A 51 8.10 4.65 -5.46
C ASP A 51 9.00 3.53 -6.00
N TRP A 52 8.76 2.30 -5.55
CA TRP A 52 9.42 1.09 -6.03
C TRP A 52 9.36 0.95 -7.56
N ARG A 53 8.25 1.37 -8.19
CA ARG A 53 8.06 1.30 -9.65
C ARG A 53 8.97 2.28 -10.40
N LYS A 54 9.45 3.33 -9.73
CA LYS A 54 10.38 4.32 -10.30
C LYS A 54 11.85 3.91 -10.12
N MET A 55 12.11 2.81 -9.42
CA MET A 55 13.47 2.31 -9.25
C MET A 55 13.99 1.79 -10.59
N SER A 56 15.20 2.22 -10.96
CA SER A 56 15.79 1.86 -12.26
C SER A 56 15.88 0.34 -12.42
N THR A 57 15.57 -0.16 -13.61
CA THR A 57 15.66 -1.59 -13.94
C THR A 57 17.05 -2.16 -13.65
N ASN A 58 18.12 -1.39 -13.86
CA ASN A 58 19.50 -1.83 -13.58
C ASN A 58 19.70 -2.16 -12.09
N ARG A 59 19.29 -1.27 -11.18
CA ARG A 59 19.37 -1.54 -9.73
C ARG A 59 18.55 -2.76 -9.32
N LEU A 60 17.34 -2.91 -9.87
CA LEU A 60 16.50 -4.07 -9.63
C LEU A 60 17.14 -5.36 -10.17
N ASN A 61 17.85 -5.29 -11.30
CA ASN A 61 18.62 -6.39 -11.85
C ASN A 61 19.81 -6.75 -10.95
N ASP A 62 20.53 -5.76 -10.43
CA ASP A 62 21.69 -6.00 -9.56
C ASP A 62 21.26 -6.57 -8.21
N ALA A 63 20.17 -6.08 -7.62
CA ALA A 63 19.57 -6.69 -6.43
C ALA A 63 19.10 -8.12 -6.70
N TRP A 64 18.56 -8.41 -7.89
CA TRP A 64 18.24 -9.78 -8.29
C TRP A 64 19.48 -10.67 -8.39
N LYS A 65 20.59 -10.18 -8.97
CA LYS A 65 21.87 -10.91 -9.04
C LYS A 65 22.38 -11.29 -7.65
N LEU A 66 22.24 -10.42 -6.66
CA LEU A 66 22.62 -10.73 -5.26
C LEU A 66 21.84 -11.91 -4.68
N VAL A 67 20.55 -12.05 -5.04
CA VAL A 67 19.73 -13.19 -4.61
C VAL A 67 20.20 -14.48 -5.27
N ILE A 68 20.32 -14.50 -6.60
CA ILE A 68 20.70 -15.71 -7.33
C ILE A 68 22.17 -16.10 -7.14
N ALA A 69 23.02 -15.22 -6.62
CA ALA A 69 24.38 -15.54 -6.20
C ALA A 69 24.43 -16.45 -4.96
N ARG A 70 23.33 -16.56 -4.19
CA ARG A 70 23.25 -17.37 -2.97
C ARG A 70 22.15 -18.43 -3.01
N PHE A 71 21.13 -18.23 -3.85
CA PHE A 71 19.99 -19.13 -3.95
C PHE A 71 19.81 -19.63 -5.38
N CYS A 72 19.63 -20.95 -5.53
CA CYS A 72 19.28 -21.55 -6.80
C CYS A 72 17.78 -21.32 -7.05
N ILE A 73 17.45 -20.26 -7.79
CA ILE A 73 16.08 -19.86 -8.11
C ILE A 73 15.95 -19.65 -9.62
N SER A 74 14.98 -20.32 -10.25
CA SER A 74 14.65 -20.12 -11.66
C SER A 74 14.11 -18.70 -11.92
N ASN A 75 14.43 -18.14 -13.10
CA ASN A 75 13.88 -16.86 -13.55
C ASN A 75 12.34 -16.82 -13.56
N TYR A 76 11.66 -17.98 -13.64
CA TYR A 76 10.21 -18.07 -13.51
C TYR A 76 9.70 -17.47 -12.18
N HIS A 77 10.43 -17.65 -11.08
CA HIS A 77 10.05 -17.14 -9.75
C HIS A 77 10.50 -15.70 -9.49
N ARG A 78 11.27 -15.10 -10.42
CA ARG A 78 11.84 -13.76 -10.26
C ARG A 78 10.79 -12.73 -9.89
N ARG A 79 9.64 -12.73 -10.57
CA ARG A 79 8.55 -11.77 -10.32
C ARG A 79 8.11 -11.81 -8.84
N PHE A 80 7.96 -13.00 -8.28
CA PHE A 80 7.53 -13.16 -6.89
C PHE A 80 8.59 -12.65 -5.91
N ILE A 81 9.86 -12.98 -6.14
CA ILE A 81 10.99 -12.51 -5.33
C ILE A 81 11.10 -10.99 -5.35
N MET A 82 10.95 -10.36 -6.53
CA MET A 82 10.96 -8.90 -6.66
C MET A 82 9.78 -8.26 -5.93
N GLN A 83 8.61 -8.89 -5.90
CA GLN A 83 7.46 -8.41 -5.10
C GLN A 83 7.73 -8.49 -3.60
N MET A 84 8.30 -9.60 -3.12
CA MET A 84 8.73 -9.74 -1.73
C MET A 84 9.74 -8.65 -1.34
N MET A 85 10.73 -8.42 -2.20
CA MET A 85 11.76 -7.40 -1.99
C MET A 85 11.17 -5.99 -1.94
N GLY A 86 10.29 -5.64 -2.87
CA GLY A 86 9.62 -4.34 -2.87
C GLY A 86 8.68 -4.14 -1.67
N ALA A 87 8.07 -5.21 -1.15
CA ALA A 87 7.31 -5.16 0.09
C ALA A 87 8.22 -4.89 1.31
N ALA A 88 9.34 -5.61 1.41
CA ALA A 88 10.33 -5.41 2.48
C ALA A 88 10.93 -4.00 2.45
N TRP A 89 11.27 -3.49 1.26
CA TRP A 89 11.83 -2.15 1.08
C TRP A 89 10.83 -1.05 1.50
N ARG A 90 9.55 -1.19 1.13
CA ARG A 90 8.49 -0.26 1.58
C ARG A 90 8.33 -0.27 3.08
N ARG A 91 8.27 -1.46 3.68
CA ARG A 91 8.15 -1.62 5.14
C ARG A 91 9.31 -0.93 5.85
N TRP A 92 10.55 -1.20 5.42
CA TRP A 92 11.73 -0.55 5.98
C TRP A 92 11.67 0.97 5.86
N ARG A 93 11.30 1.51 4.69
CA ARG A 93 11.16 2.97 4.52
C ARG A 93 10.14 3.58 5.49
N THR A 94 9.02 2.89 5.71
CA THR A 94 8.02 3.30 6.72
C THR A 94 8.59 3.24 8.13
N GLU A 95 9.33 2.18 8.48
CA GLU A 95 9.99 2.04 9.78
C GLU A 95 11.02 3.15 10.02
N VAL A 96 11.82 3.49 9.01
CA VAL A 96 12.81 4.58 9.09
C VAL A 96 12.11 5.93 9.30
N LYS A 97 11.00 6.23 8.60
CA LYS A 97 10.19 7.43 8.88
C LYS A 97 9.66 7.39 10.30
N ALA A 98 9.01 6.31 10.72
CA ALA A 98 8.36 6.22 12.02
C ALA A 98 9.32 6.34 13.22
N THR A 99 10.56 5.89 13.08
CA THR A 99 11.56 5.89 14.16
C THR A 99 12.38 7.17 14.22
N SER A 100 12.55 7.85 13.09
CA SER A 100 13.50 8.96 12.99
C SER A 100 12.81 10.30 12.78
N TYR A 101 11.64 10.34 12.13
CA TYR A 101 10.98 11.59 11.75
C TYR A 101 10.26 12.26 12.92
N ASP A 102 10.57 13.54 13.14
CA ASP A 102 9.81 14.45 13.99
C ASP A 102 9.38 15.70 13.19
N SER A 103 8.08 15.99 13.24
CA SER A 103 7.48 17.16 12.59
C SER A 103 7.98 18.46 13.20
N ASN A 104 8.29 18.47 14.50
CA ASN A 104 8.63 19.68 15.25
C ASN A 104 10.10 20.10 15.08
N THR A 105 10.97 19.19 14.66
CA THR A 105 12.39 19.48 14.44
C THR A 105 12.58 20.27 13.14
N PRO A 106 13.34 21.39 13.13
CA PRO A 106 13.74 22.07 11.91
C PRO A 106 14.54 21.16 10.97
N LEU A 107 14.49 21.42 9.66
CA LEU A 107 15.15 20.57 8.66
C LEU A 107 16.66 20.43 8.91
N GLU A 108 17.36 21.51 9.28
CA GLU A 108 18.81 21.50 9.52
C GLU A 108 19.20 20.56 10.67
N GLU A 109 18.50 20.66 11.79
CA GLU A 109 18.69 19.77 12.95
C GLU A 109 18.29 18.33 12.62
N PHE A 110 17.26 18.15 11.80
CA PHE A 110 16.76 16.84 11.40
C PHE A 110 17.74 16.08 10.47
N VAL A 111 18.36 16.77 9.52
CA VAL A 111 19.41 16.21 8.66
C VAL A 111 20.66 15.88 9.48
N ALA A 112 20.94 16.65 10.53
CA ALA A 112 22.09 16.48 11.41
C ALA A 112 21.93 15.37 12.47
N ILE A 113 20.77 14.68 12.55
CA ILE A 113 20.54 13.61 13.53
C ILE A 113 21.62 12.52 13.44
N GLN A 114 22.13 12.14 14.62
CA GLN A 114 23.05 11.02 14.79
C GLN A 114 22.54 10.06 15.88
N PRO A 115 22.72 8.73 15.72
CA PRO A 115 23.32 8.08 14.55
C PRO A 115 22.37 8.04 13.34
N ILE A 116 22.92 8.11 12.13
CA ILE A 116 22.15 7.90 10.89
C ILE A 116 21.50 6.51 10.92
N PRO A 117 20.21 6.37 10.52
CA PRO A 117 19.54 5.08 10.48
C PRO A 117 20.32 4.04 9.68
N HIS A 118 20.38 2.82 10.22
CA HIS A 118 21.18 1.74 9.65
C HIS A 118 20.81 1.45 8.18
N GLY A 119 21.84 1.30 7.35
CA GLY A 119 21.70 1.03 5.92
C GLY A 119 21.56 2.28 5.06
N LEU A 120 21.57 3.49 5.63
CA LEU A 120 21.57 4.74 4.89
C LEU A 120 22.96 5.38 4.83
N THR A 121 23.22 6.11 3.76
CA THR A 121 24.32 7.07 3.68
C THR A 121 23.80 8.47 4.01
N LEU A 122 24.69 9.39 4.41
CA LEU A 122 24.32 10.78 4.71
C LEU A 122 23.56 11.45 3.55
N GLN A 123 24.02 11.26 2.32
CA GLN A 123 23.38 11.81 1.13
C GLN A 123 21.94 11.28 0.94
N ILE A 124 21.73 9.98 1.16
CA ILE A 124 20.39 9.38 1.04
C ILE A 124 19.48 9.87 2.16
N TRP A 125 20.02 9.98 3.37
CA TRP A 125 19.31 10.50 4.53
C TRP A 125 18.84 11.94 4.31
N GLU A 126 19.72 12.81 3.85
CA GLU A 126 19.41 14.20 3.54
C GLU A 126 18.29 14.32 2.49
N VAL A 127 18.33 13.53 1.41
CA VAL A 127 17.26 13.52 0.40
C VAL A 127 15.92 13.07 0.99
N LEU A 128 15.93 12.10 1.91
CA LEU A 128 14.70 11.66 2.59
C LEU A 128 14.15 12.73 3.53
N CYS A 129 15.00 13.39 4.31
CA CYS A 129 14.59 14.46 5.23
C CYS A 129 13.93 15.61 4.47
N ASN A 130 14.58 16.07 3.40
CA ASN A 130 14.06 17.09 2.50
C ASN A 130 12.69 16.68 1.93
N TYR A 131 12.60 15.44 1.43
CA TYR A 131 11.34 14.91 0.91
C TYR A 131 10.22 14.97 1.95
N TRP A 132 10.45 14.44 3.16
CA TRP A 132 9.41 14.40 4.18
C TRP A 132 8.92 15.78 4.60
N LYS A 133 9.84 16.72 4.85
CA LYS A 133 9.48 18.11 5.15
C LYS A 133 8.72 18.79 4.01
N SER A 134 9.09 18.54 2.75
CA SER A 134 8.34 19.05 1.60
C SER A 134 6.93 18.46 1.48
N THR A 135 6.75 17.19 1.88
CA THR A 135 5.45 16.52 1.83
C THR A 135 4.58 16.76 3.04
N GLU A 136 5.14 17.17 4.17
CA GLU A 136 4.38 17.55 5.37
C GLU A 136 3.38 18.67 5.07
N SER A 137 3.80 19.68 4.30
CA SER A 137 2.91 20.74 3.82
C SER A 137 1.80 20.22 2.90
N GLN A 138 2.02 19.12 2.18
CA GLN A 138 1.01 18.50 1.31
C GLN A 138 0.09 17.52 2.06
N GLU A 139 0.61 16.79 3.06
CA GLU A 139 -0.17 15.90 3.93
C GLU A 139 -1.10 16.69 4.86
N ASN A 140 -0.64 17.82 5.39
CA ASN A 140 -1.48 18.75 6.17
C ASN A 140 -2.57 19.44 5.33
N GLY A 141 -2.43 19.44 3.99
CA GLY A 141 -3.47 19.85 3.03
C GLY A 141 -4.17 18.68 2.34
N ARG A 142 -3.85 17.42 2.68
CA ARG A 142 -4.34 16.26 1.94
C ARG A 142 -5.79 15.98 2.29
N LYS A 143 -6.65 15.99 1.27
CA LYS A 143 -8.03 15.53 1.40
C LYS A 143 -8.04 14.02 1.67
N PRO A 144 -8.78 13.55 2.70
CA PRO A 144 -8.93 12.12 2.97
C PRO A 144 -9.48 11.38 1.75
N SER A 145 -8.98 10.17 1.47
CA SER A 145 -9.48 9.35 0.37
C SER A 145 -10.89 8.84 0.67
N ARG A 146 -11.66 8.48 -0.38
CA ARG A 146 -13.02 7.93 -0.22
C ARG A 146 -13.10 6.75 0.75
N ILE A 147 -12.08 5.89 0.78
CA ILE A 147 -12.03 4.73 1.68
C ILE A 147 -11.79 5.20 3.12
N GLU A 148 -10.88 6.14 3.34
CA GLU A 148 -10.62 6.73 4.67
C GLU A 148 -11.86 7.45 5.20
N ILE A 149 -12.54 8.22 4.34
CA ILE A 149 -13.83 8.86 4.63
C ILE A 149 -14.86 7.83 5.09
N GLN A 150 -15.02 6.73 4.34
CA GLN A 150 -15.97 5.67 4.69
C GLN A 150 -15.61 4.98 6.00
N GLN A 151 -14.33 4.77 6.28
CA GLN A 151 -13.86 4.14 7.52
C GLN A 151 -13.99 5.06 8.74
N LEU A 152 -13.81 6.37 8.56
CA LEU A 152 -14.03 7.37 9.60
C LEU A 152 -15.53 7.50 9.89
N GLY A 153 -16.38 7.66 8.87
CA GLY A 153 -17.83 7.76 9.06
C GLY A 153 -18.46 6.55 9.75
N ARG A 154 -17.95 5.33 9.49
CA ARG A 154 -18.38 4.11 10.20
C ARG A 154 -17.97 4.09 11.68
N ARG A 155 -16.85 4.72 12.02
CA ARG A 155 -16.31 4.82 13.39
C ARG A 155 -16.84 6.01 14.16
N SER A 156 -17.48 6.97 13.48
CA SER A 156 -17.93 8.23 14.06
C SER A 156 -19.38 8.21 14.56
N ARG A 157 -20.14 7.10 14.45
CA ARG A 157 -21.54 7.02 14.87
C ARG A 157 -21.79 5.95 15.95
N LYS A 158 -22.54 6.31 17.00
CA LYS A 158 -23.10 5.38 17.99
C LYS A 158 -24.18 4.49 17.35
N LYS A 159 -24.51 3.37 17.99
CA LYS A 159 -25.65 2.53 17.62
C LYS A 159 -26.94 3.35 17.82
N GLY A 160 -27.46 3.92 16.74
CA GLY A 160 -28.53 4.94 16.76
C GLY A 160 -28.27 6.16 15.88
N GLY A 161 -27.06 6.29 15.30
CA GLY A 161 -26.76 7.27 14.26
C GLY A 161 -26.24 8.62 14.75
N ALA A 162 -26.19 8.86 16.07
CA ALA A 162 -25.61 10.06 16.67
C ALA A 162 -24.07 10.04 16.64
N PRO A 163 -23.40 11.19 16.43
CA PRO A 163 -21.94 11.29 16.48
C PRO A 163 -21.34 10.80 17.80
N ILE A 164 -20.15 10.19 17.76
CA ILE A 164 -19.47 9.64 18.95
C ILE A 164 -18.83 10.74 19.80
N ASP A 165 -18.26 11.77 19.17
CA ASP A 165 -17.54 12.88 19.81
C ASP A 165 -17.51 14.14 18.90
N ASP A 166 -16.90 15.23 19.36
CA ASP A 166 -16.79 16.49 18.62
C ASP A 166 -15.88 16.40 17.38
N GLU A 167 -14.97 15.42 17.35
CA GLU A 167 -14.11 15.14 16.19
C GLU A 167 -14.91 14.50 15.05
N ALA A 168 -15.84 13.60 15.38
CA ALA A 168 -16.81 13.05 14.43
C ALA A 168 -17.66 14.14 13.75
N ILE A 169 -18.06 15.18 14.50
CA ILE A 169 -18.81 16.33 13.97
C ILE A 169 -17.95 17.13 12.98
N ARG A 170 -16.68 17.39 13.31
CA ARG A 170 -15.74 18.08 12.40
C ARG A 170 -15.58 17.34 11.08
N ILE A 171 -15.43 16.01 11.13
CA ILE A 171 -15.29 15.17 9.94
C ILE A 171 -16.57 15.18 9.10
N GLU A 172 -17.75 15.14 9.72
CA GLU A 172 -19.05 15.21 9.02
C GLU A 172 -19.26 16.56 8.31
N ASN A 173 -18.85 17.66 8.95
CA ASN A 173 -18.88 18.99 8.33
C ASN A 173 -17.92 19.10 7.14
N LEU A 174 -16.69 18.57 7.27
CA LEU A 174 -15.71 18.54 6.18
C LEU A 174 -16.20 17.72 4.98
N LEU A 175 -16.96 16.65 5.24
CA LEU A 175 -17.60 15.85 4.20
C LEU A 175 -18.69 16.64 3.48
N LYS A 176 -19.54 17.33 4.23
CA LYS A 176 -20.60 18.19 3.67
C LYS A 176 -20.02 19.28 2.78
N GLU A 177 -19.00 20.00 3.27
CA GLU A 177 -18.30 21.04 2.50
C GLU A 177 -17.59 20.50 1.24
N THR A 178 -17.06 19.28 1.30
CA THR A 178 -16.40 18.66 0.14
C THR A 178 -17.42 18.25 -0.94
N VAL A 179 -18.58 17.73 -0.52
CA VAL A 179 -19.67 17.40 -1.42
C VAL A 179 -20.25 18.68 -2.05
N ASP A 180 -20.48 19.72 -1.26
CA ASP A 180 -21.06 21.00 -1.71
C ASP A 180 -20.17 21.68 -2.76
N ARG A 181 -18.85 21.69 -2.56
CA ARG A 181 -17.90 22.20 -3.59
C ARG A 181 -17.93 21.39 -4.88
N HIS A 182 -18.06 20.06 -4.78
CA HIS A 182 -18.19 19.22 -5.97
C HIS A 182 -19.48 19.45 -6.75
N PHE A 183 -20.55 19.88 -6.06
CA PHE A 183 -21.77 20.32 -6.72
C PHE A 183 -21.63 21.69 -7.38
N GLN A 184 -20.79 22.59 -6.84
CA GLN A 184 -20.51 23.92 -7.42
C GLN A 184 -19.63 23.87 -8.68
N ASP A 185 -18.67 22.95 -8.75
CA ASP A 185 -17.77 22.78 -9.91
C ASP A 185 -18.36 21.93 -11.05
N LYS A 186 -19.66 21.61 -11.00
CA LYS A 186 -20.32 20.74 -11.98
C LYS A 186 -20.55 21.52 -13.28
N PRO A 187 -20.14 21.01 -14.46
CA PRO A 187 -20.40 21.68 -15.72
C PRO A 187 -21.92 21.79 -15.96
N GLU A 188 -22.36 23.00 -16.32
CA GLU A 188 -23.77 23.31 -16.63
C GLU A 188 -24.31 22.34 -17.68
N GLY A 189 -25.45 21.71 -17.37
CA GLY A 189 -26.10 20.70 -18.21
C GLY A 189 -26.01 19.26 -17.70
N THR A 190 -25.27 18.99 -16.63
CA THR A 190 -25.29 17.65 -16.02
C THR A 190 -26.52 17.50 -15.12
N GLN A 191 -27.57 16.82 -15.60
CA GLN A 191 -28.76 16.57 -14.79
C GLN A 191 -28.40 15.75 -13.52
N PRO A 192 -29.06 16.00 -12.37
CA PRO A 192 -28.98 15.10 -11.24
C PRO A 192 -29.45 13.71 -11.68
N ILE A 193 -28.72 12.66 -11.31
CA ILE A 193 -29.27 11.31 -11.43
C ILE A 193 -30.46 11.30 -10.47
N GLU A 194 -31.69 11.25 -11.01
CA GLU A 194 -32.88 11.00 -10.22
C GLU A 194 -32.71 9.63 -9.57
N VAL A 195 -32.22 9.63 -8.34
CA VAL A 195 -32.30 8.44 -7.50
C VAL A 195 -33.77 8.30 -7.19
N HIS A 196 -34.46 7.48 -7.99
CA HIS A 196 -35.87 7.17 -7.82
C HIS A 196 -36.05 6.72 -6.36
N GLU A 197 -36.65 7.57 -5.53
CA GLU A 197 -36.70 7.41 -4.07
C GLU A 197 -37.30 6.05 -3.67
N GLU A 198 -38.23 5.56 -4.50
CA GLU A 198 -38.86 4.25 -4.40
C GLU A 198 -37.89 3.08 -4.66
N ALA A 199 -36.91 3.21 -5.56
CA ALA A 199 -35.90 2.18 -5.80
C ALA A 199 -34.95 2.02 -4.60
N PHE A 200 -34.60 3.13 -3.93
CA PHE A 200 -33.78 3.11 -2.72
C PHE A 200 -34.56 2.54 -1.51
N ARG A 201 -35.86 2.84 -1.40
CA ARG A 201 -36.75 2.24 -0.39
C ARG A 201 -36.94 0.73 -0.58
N LEU A 202 -37.03 0.25 -1.82
CA LEU A 202 -37.12 -1.17 -2.14
C LEU A 202 -35.85 -1.94 -1.73
N LEU A 203 -34.66 -1.39 -2.01
CA LEU A 203 -33.38 -1.99 -1.61
C LEU A 203 -33.23 -2.11 -0.09
N LEU A 204 -33.69 -1.12 0.68
CA LEU A 204 -33.66 -1.16 2.15
C LEU A 204 -34.70 -2.10 2.75
N LYS A 205 -35.87 -2.30 2.11
CA LYS A 205 -36.89 -3.27 2.54
C LYS A 205 -36.53 -4.72 2.25
N VAL A 206 -35.79 -5.00 1.17
CA VAL A 206 -35.39 -6.36 0.79
C VAL A 206 -34.25 -6.91 1.68
N GLY A 207 -33.57 -6.03 2.42
CA GLY A 207 -32.47 -6.37 3.35
C GLY A 207 -32.83 -7.18 4.60
N ALA A 208 -34.09 -7.60 4.78
CA ALA A 208 -34.50 -8.40 5.93
C ALA A 208 -34.97 -9.83 5.63
N ASN A 209 -35.26 -10.23 4.38
CA ASN A 209 -35.83 -11.56 4.11
C ASN A 209 -35.40 -12.28 2.81
N ALA A 210 -34.51 -11.74 1.99
CA ALA A 210 -34.20 -12.33 0.67
C ALA A 210 -32.82 -13.02 0.54
N PHE A 211 -32.13 -13.32 1.64
CA PHE A 211 -30.83 -14.02 1.57
C PHE A 211 -30.93 -15.55 1.42
N CYS A 212 -32.13 -16.13 1.48
CA CYS A 212 -32.33 -17.59 1.41
C CYS A 212 -32.77 -18.17 0.05
N ARG A 213 -33.02 -17.37 -1.00
CA ARG A 213 -33.46 -17.89 -2.32
C ARG A 213 -32.51 -17.66 -3.51
N LEU A 214 -31.28 -17.20 -3.28
CA LEU A 214 -30.29 -16.98 -4.34
C LEU A 214 -29.22 -18.10 -4.46
N LYS A 215 -29.39 -19.23 -3.76
CA LYS A 215 -28.47 -20.39 -3.87
C LYS A 215 -28.91 -21.51 -4.83
N GLN A 216 -29.98 -21.32 -5.60
CA GLN A 216 -30.54 -22.37 -6.49
C GLN A 216 -30.94 -21.86 -7.88
N MET A 217 -30.05 -21.12 -8.57
CA MET A 217 -30.20 -20.92 -10.01
C MET A 217 -28.87 -21.15 -10.74
N PRO A 218 -28.83 -21.97 -11.81
CA PRO A 218 -27.64 -22.20 -12.61
C PRO A 218 -27.27 -20.96 -13.44
N PHE A 219 -25.97 -20.84 -13.73
CA PHE A 219 -25.28 -19.64 -14.24
C PHE A 219 -25.63 -19.25 -15.69
N ASP A 220 -26.37 -20.09 -16.42
CA ASP A 220 -26.58 -19.94 -17.87
C ASP A 220 -27.78 -19.04 -18.26
N ALA A 221 -28.51 -18.48 -17.30
CA ALA A 221 -29.72 -17.71 -17.57
C ALA A 221 -29.53 -16.18 -17.72
N LEU A 222 -28.30 -15.67 -17.77
CA LEU A 222 -28.03 -14.21 -17.71
C LEU A 222 -27.35 -13.63 -18.98
N LEU A 223 -27.26 -14.40 -20.06
CA LEU A 223 -26.48 -14.02 -21.26
C LEU A 223 -27.19 -14.16 -22.61
N ALA A 224 -28.52 -14.32 -22.63
CA ALA A 224 -29.29 -14.40 -23.88
C ALA A 224 -30.34 -13.30 -23.97
N GLU A 225 -29.91 -12.03 -24.02
CA GLU A 225 -30.74 -10.95 -24.57
C GLU A 225 -29.90 -9.69 -24.87
N LYS A 226 -28.87 -9.82 -25.73
CA LYS A 226 -28.31 -8.72 -26.53
C LYS A 226 -27.75 -9.25 -27.86
N THR A 227 -28.64 -9.75 -28.71
CA THR A 227 -28.42 -9.72 -30.16
C THR A 227 -28.89 -8.37 -30.68
N CYS A 228 -27.97 -7.57 -31.22
CA CYS A 228 -28.23 -6.57 -32.25
C CYS A 228 -26.97 -6.46 -33.11
N TYR A 229 -27.10 -7.00 -34.32
CA TYR A 229 -26.31 -6.88 -35.57
C TYR A 229 -24.82 -6.53 -35.50
#